data_AF-A0A9D1S3B6-F1
#
_entry.id   AF-A0A9D1S3B6-F1
#
_cell.length_a   1.000
_cell.length_b   1.000
_cell.length_c   1.000
_cell.angle_alpha   90.00
_cell.angle_beta   90.00
_cell.angle_gamma   90.00
#
_symmetry.space_group_name_H-M   'P 1'
#
loop_
_entity.id
_entity.type
_entity.pdbx_description
1 polymer ?
#
loop_
_entity_poly.entity_id
_entity_poly.type
_entity_poly.pdbx_seq_one_letter_code
_entity_poly.pdbx_strand_id
1 'polypeptide(L)'
;MPDTRITKERLKNHWLYSSWKYLLMIVIFVAGWNLTYSITEYKPPREKRLEVYFLSTAYVEENIKALEEELAPLFVGEDEGDMEELNFYVVNYGSEDDVYGPQLLMTRLASHEGDIYMVDEQTFASFVAQELATPLDEYIESGALDVTGQDLETVTRAAPAGQDENGNTIYSNERHVYALPAEPLYGFINENIISNSGMYFVVMSYTDKVDKCIELLNVFSERFRADKPDWLIEQEEQQRQEIANLPSELTVDSLNAQATPAPEATADAAQSQAPQSAADQSEAAQSDGTSTDAAAESSAATQPPDATETAVDATPAPDASTEQTAQPDAA
;
A
#
# COMPACT_ATOMS: atom_id res chain seq x y z
N MET A 1 41.27 49.38 33.86
CA MET A 1 40.21 48.37 34.06
C MET A 1 39.11 48.69 33.05
N PRO A 2 38.65 47.74 32.21
CA PRO A 2 37.57 48.02 31.28
C PRO A 2 36.31 48.38 32.09
N ASP A 3 35.73 49.55 31.79
CA ASP A 3 34.58 50.10 32.49
C ASP A 3 33.34 49.22 32.22
N THR A 4 32.85 48.56 33.26
CA THR A 4 31.75 47.57 33.22
C THR A 4 30.39 48.17 33.60
N ARG A 5 30.27 49.50 33.59
CA ARG A 5 29.00 50.18 33.87
C ARG A 5 27.97 49.91 32.76
N ILE A 6 26.81 49.38 33.14
CA ILE A 6 25.67 49.16 32.24
C ILE A 6 25.04 50.52 31.91
N THR A 7 25.45 51.11 30.79
CA THR A 7 24.87 52.34 30.25
C THR A 7 23.84 52.04 29.17
N LYS A 8 22.78 52.85 29.09
CA LYS A 8 21.64 52.66 28.17
C LYS A 8 22.04 52.59 26.68
N GLU A 9 23.11 53.31 26.29
CA GLU A 9 23.64 53.29 24.92
C GLU A 9 24.29 51.95 24.55
N ARG A 10 25.01 51.33 25.50
CA ARG A 10 25.65 50.03 25.27
C ARG A 10 24.63 48.90 25.11
N LEU A 11 23.50 49.00 25.83
CA LEU A 11 22.39 48.06 25.70
C LEU A 11 21.70 48.18 24.32
N LYS A 12 21.49 49.42 23.83
CA LYS A 12 20.97 49.65 22.46
C LYS A 12 21.89 49.08 21.38
N ASN A 13 23.20 49.29 21.50
CA ASN A 13 24.16 48.73 20.56
C ASN A 13 24.23 47.20 20.63
N HIS A 14 24.10 46.61 21.82
CA HIS A 14 24.07 45.16 21.98
C HIS A 14 22.83 44.55 21.31
N TRP A 15 21.67 45.18 21.49
CA TRP A 15 20.44 44.78 20.82
C TRP A 15 20.58 44.93 19.31
N LEU A 16 20.97 46.08 18.77
CA LEU A 16 21.09 46.27 17.33
C LEU A 16 22.11 45.31 16.67
N TYR A 17 23.28 45.13 17.29
CA TYR A 17 24.36 44.33 16.71
C TYR A 17 24.16 42.81 16.91
N SER A 18 23.47 42.40 17.99
CA SER A 18 23.21 40.99 18.31
C SER A 18 21.79 40.54 18.04
N SER A 19 20.91 41.40 17.51
CA SER A 19 19.51 41.10 17.14
C SER A 19 19.39 39.79 16.35
N TRP A 20 20.28 39.60 15.38
CA TRP A 20 20.28 38.42 14.53
C TRP A 20 20.55 37.12 15.31
N LYS A 21 21.38 37.16 16.37
CA LYS A 21 21.66 36.00 17.22
C LYS A 21 20.44 35.61 18.04
N TYR A 22 19.69 36.59 18.54
CA TYR A 22 18.43 36.34 19.24
C TYR A 22 17.39 35.76 18.29
N LEU A 23 17.30 36.27 17.05
CA LEU A 23 16.43 35.70 16.03
C LEU A 23 16.81 34.25 15.71
N LEU A 24 18.10 33.95 15.52
CA LEU A 24 18.58 32.58 15.32
C LEU A 24 18.23 31.66 16.50
N MET A 25 18.44 32.13 17.74
CA MET A 25 18.08 31.37 18.95
C MET A 25 16.58 31.07 19.01
N ILE A 26 15.73 32.02 18.61
CA ILE A 26 14.27 31.81 18.52
C ILE A 26 13.96 30.75 17.46
N VAL A 27 14.57 30.81 16.28
CA VAL A 27 14.34 29.79 15.23
C VAL A 27 14.77 28.41 15.72
N ILE A 28 15.94 28.29 16.34
CA ILE A 28 16.42 27.01 16.89
C ILE A 28 15.50 26.52 18.01
N PHE A 29 15.03 27.41 18.88
CA PHE A 29 14.12 27.03 19.95
C PHE A 29 12.77 26.55 19.41
N VAL A 30 12.18 27.25 18.43
CA VAL A 30 10.92 26.85 17.79
C VAL A 30 11.08 25.54 17.03
N ALA A 31 12.15 25.39 16.24
CA ALA A 31 12.44 24.16 15.51
C ALA A 31 12.72 22.99 16.46
N GLY A 32 13.49 23.22 17.53
CA GLY A 32 13.79 22.20 18.54
C GLY A 32 12.54 21.80 19.34
N TRP A 33 11.67 22.76 19.66
CA TRP A 33 10.40 22.46 20.32
C TRP A 33 9.45 21.69 19.40
N ASN A 34 9.32 22.09 18.14
CA ASN A 34 8.51 21.37 17.16
C ASN A 34 9.02 19.95 16.93
N LEU A 35 10.34 19.77 16.78
CA LEU A 35 10.96 18.45 16.65
C LEU A 35 10.74 17.59 17.89
N THR A 36 10.89 18.17 19.10
CA THR A 36 10.64 17.45 20.35
C THR A 36 9.19 16.98 20.38
N TYR A 37 8.24 17.87 20.08
CA TYR A 37 6.83 17.53 20.04
C TYR A 37 6.57 16.39 19.05
N SER A 38 7.03 16.48 17.81
CA SER A 38 6.81 15.45 16.78
C SER A 38 7.42 14.08 17.14
N ILE A 39 8.50 14.05 17.93
CA ILE A 39 9.10 12.79 18.40
C ILE A 39 8.35 12.23 19.61
N THR A 40 7.79 13.10 20.44
CA THR A 40 7.05 12.70 21.66
C THR A 40 5.55 12.52 21.45
N GLU A 41 5.04 12.89 20.27
CA GLU A 41 3.64 12.74 19.92
C GLU A 41 3.27 11.26 19.92
N TYR A 42 2.24 10.93 20.71
CA TYR A 42 1.73 9.58 20.75
C TYR A 42 1.12 9.25 19.39
N LYS A 43 1.60 8.17 18.79
CA LYS A 43 1.00 7.56 17.60
C LYS A 43 0.38 6.24 18.02
N PRO A 44 -0.92 6.04 17.81
CA PRO A 44 -1.58 4.79 18.17
C PRO A 44 -0.86 3.58 17.57
N PRO A 45 -0.74 2.48 18.34
CA PRO A 45 -0.23 1.23 17.81
C PRO A 45 -1.16 0.69 16.71
N ARG A 46 -0.63 -0.13 15.81
CA ARG A 46 -1.35 -0.63 14.61
C ARG A 46 -2.68 -1.32 14.93
N GLU A 47 -2.74 -2.03 16.06
CA GLU A 47 -3.94 -2.74 16.51
C GLU A 47 -5.12 -1.80 16.81
N LYS A 48 -4.86 -0.51 17.02
CA LYS A 48 -5.86 0.52 17.34
C LYS A 48 -6.07 1.56 16.26
N ARG A 49 -5.53 1.37 15.06
CA ARG A 49 -5.77 2.29 13.93
C ARG A 49 -6.33 1.53 12.75
N LEU A 50 -7.31 2.10 12.06
CA LEU A 50 -7.89 1.53 10.84
C LEU A 50 -7.24 2.20 9.63
N GLU A 51 -6.60 1.42 8.76
CA GLU A 51 -5.87 1.95 7.60
C GLU A 51 -6.52 1.54 6.27
N VAL A 52 -6.82 2.53 5.43
CA VAL A 52 -7.29 2.31 4.06
C VAL A 52 -6.28 2.86 3.06
N TYR A 53 -5.87 2.03 2.12
CA TYR A 53 -4.95 2.39 1.04
C TYR A 53 -5.68 2.51 -0.29
N PHE A 54 -5.56 3.67 -0.91
CA PHE A 54 -6.08 3.94 -2.23
C PHE A 54 -4.96 3.84 -3.27
N LEU A 55 -4.99 2.83 -4.14
CA LEU A 55 -4.03 2.70 -5.23
C LEU A 55 -4.60 3.40 -6.46
N SER A 56 -4.28 4.68 -6.63
CA SER A 56 -4.77 5.47 -7.75
C SER A 56 -3.81 6.60 -8.08
N THR A 57 -3.81 6.99 -9.35
CA THR A 57 -3.07 8.15 -9.86
C THR A 57 -3.95 9.41 -9.94
N ALA A 58 -5.26 9.28 -9.83
CA ALA A 58 -6.23 10.36 -9.99
C ALA A 58 -7.06 10.56 -8.71
N TYR A 59 -6.60 11.48 -7.86
CA TYR A 59 -7.22 11.81 -6.58
C TYR A 59 -7.02 13.27 -6.19
N VAL A 60 -7.82 13.75 -5.24
CA VAL A 60 -7.67 15.07 -4.62
C VAL A 60 -7.36 14.89 -3.13
N GLU A 61 -6.12 15.19 -2.74
CA GLU A 61 -5.63 14.97 -1.37
C GLU A 61 -6.48 15.68 -0.31
N GLU A 62 -6.90 16.93 -0.57
CA GLU A 62 -7.74 17.70 0.36
C GLU A 62 -9.09 17.02 0.61
N ASN A 63 -9.70 16.44 -0.41
CA ASN A 63 -10.99 15.78 -0.30
C ASN A 63 -10.88 14.44 0.43
N ILE A 64 -9.75 13.73 0.28
CA ILE A 64 -9.49 12.50 1.02
C ILE A 64 -9.29 12.79 2.51
N LYS A 65 -8.56 13.86 2.86
CA LYS A 65 -8.41 14.29 4.26
C LYS A 65 -9.73 14.75 4.85
N ALA A 66 -10.53 15.50 4.08
CA ALA A 66 -11.86 15.92 4.53
C ALA A 66 -12.77 14.69 4.78
N LEU A 67 -12.69 13.68 3.91
CA LEU A 67 -13.39 12.42 4.06
C LEU A 67 -12.93 11.65 5.32
N GLU A 68 -11.62 11.58 5.57
CA GLU A 68 -11.06 10.97 6.77
C GLU A 68 -11.56 11.66 8.04
N GLU A 69 -11.49 13.00 8.10
CA GLU A 69 -11.97 13.79 9.24
C GLU A 69 -13.49 13.64 9.47
N GLU A 70 -14.26 13.48 8.40
CA GLU A 70 -15.70 13.27 8.47
C GLU A 70 -16.06 11.89 9.01
N LEU A 71 -15.33 10.85 8.59
CA LEU A 71 -15.61 9.47 8.99
C LEU A 71 -14.96 9.07 10.30
N ALA A 72 -13.87 9.73 10.71
CA ALA A 72 -13.14 9.43 11.94
C ALA A 72 -14.06 9.30 13.17
N PRO A 73 -15.06 10.18 13.43
CA PRO A 73 -15.92 10.08 14.61
C PRO A 73 -16.81 8.82 14.67
N LEU A 74 -16.99 8.10 13.56
CA LEU A 74 -17.76 6.86 13.53
C LEU A 74 -16.94 5.65 13.98
N PHE A 75 -15.62 5.71 13.82
CA PHE A 75 -14.71 4.59 14.10
C PHE A 75 -13.80 4.87 15.30
N VAL A 76 -13.52 6.14 15.56
CA VAL A 76 -12.62 6.60 16.61
C VAL A 76 -13.42 6.96 17.86
N GLY A 77 -13.18 6.23 18.94
CA GLY A 77 -13.87 6.36 20.21
C GLY A 77 -12.92 6.46 21.40
N GLU A 78 -13.46 6.78 22.57
CA GLU A 78 -12.70 6.85 23.82
C GLU A 78 -12.75 5.52 24.62
N ASP A 79 -13.60 4.56 24.21
CA ASP A 79 -13.82 3.33 24.96
C ASP A 79 -12.76 2.25 24.66
N GLU A 80 -12.54 1.36 25.63
CA GLU A 80 -11.60 0.26 25.52
C GLU A 80 -12.09 -0.75 24.47
N GLY A 81 -11.44 -0.75 23.29
CA GLY A 81 -11.81 -1.60 22.15
C GLY A 81 -12.16 -0.81 20.88
N ASP A 82 -12.32 0.51 21.00
CA ASP A 82 -12.50 1.38 19.85
C ASP A 82 -11.16 1.68 19.16
N MET A 83 -11.25 2.12 17.90
CA MET A 83 -10.07 2.63 17.22
C MET A 83 -9.68 3.97 17.84
N GLU A 84 -8.39 4.24 17.88
CA GLU A 84 -7.81 5.52 18.24
C GLU A 84 -7.58 6.41 17.01
N GLU A 85 -7.51 5.83 15.80
CA GLU A 85 -7.27 6.60 14.56
C GLU A 85 -7.86 5.90 13.32
N LEU A 86 -8.33 6.71 12.36
CA LEU A 86 -8.72 6.30 11.01
C LEU A 86 -7.78 7.02 10.05
N ASN A 87 -7.04 6.29 9.20
CA ASN A 87 -6.07 6.87 8.29
C ASN A 87 -6.33 6.44 6.84
N PHE A 88 -6.41 7.41 5.94
CA PHE A 88 -6.53 7.21 4.51
C PHE A 88 -5.23 7.59 3.80
N TYR A 89 -4.61 6.59 3.19
CA TYR A 89 -3.35 6.75 2.48
C TYR A 89 -3.56 6.56 0.99
N VAL A 90 -2.97 7.43 0.18
CA VAL A 90 -2.95 7.26 -1.27
C VAL A 90 -1.58 6.81 -1.71
N VAL A 91 -1.56 5.80 -2.58
CA VAL A 91 -0.37 5.32 -3.27
C VAL A 91 -0.59 5.56 -4.73
N ASN A 92 0.23 6.44 -5.32
CA ASN A 92 0.36 6.44 -6.77
C ASN A 92 0.83 5.05 -7.18
N TYR A 93 0.05 4.40 -8.02
CA TYR A 93 0.27 3.03 -8.47
C TYR A 93 -0.42 2.88 -9.82
N GLY A 94 0.25 2.25 -10.79
CA GLY A 94 -0.35 1.94 -12.09
C GLY A 94 0.01 2.86 -13.26
N SER A 95 0.93 3.82 -13.10
CA SER A 95 1.57 4.46 -14.27
C SER A 95 2.84 3.71 -14.66
N GLU A 96 3.09 3.52 -15.96
CA GLU A 96 4.27 2.80 -16.49
C GLU A 96 5.61 3.38 -16.00
N ASP A 97 5.65 4.67 -15.66
CA ASP A 97 6.83 5.37 -15.15
C ASP A 97 6.99 5.28 -13.61
N ASP A 98 6.02 4.69 -12.90
CA ASP A 98 6.05 4.63 -11.44
C ASP A 98 6.74 3.38 -10.93
N VAL A 99 8.00 3.58 -10.53
CA VAL A 99 8.82 2.56 -9.88
C VAL A 99 8.60 2.53 -8.36
N TYR A 100 8.12 3.63 -7.77
CA TYR A 100 8.03 3.78 -6.32
C TYR A 100 6.76 3.17 -5.74
N GLY A 101 5.61 3.35 -6.41
CA GLY A 101 4.33 2.80 -5.98
C GLY A 101 4.38 1.29 -5.70
N PRO A 102 4.85 0.47 -6.66
CA PRO A 102 4.97 -0.97 -6.46
C PRO A 102 5.94 -1.37 -5.34
N GLN A 103 7.08 -0.68 -5.20
CA GLN A 103 8.02 -0.96 -4.11
C GLN A 103 7.42 -0.64 -2.74
N LEU A 104 6.69 0.49 -2.65
CA LEU A 104 6.01 0.90 -1.44
C LEU A 104 4.89 -0.08 -1.07
N LEU A 105 4.08 -0.51 -2.05
CA LEU A 105 3.05 -1.52 -1.85
C LEU A 105 3.65 -2.82 -1.32
N MET A 106 4.70 -3.34 -1.96
CA MET A 106 5.36 -4.58 -1.51
C MET A 106 5.93 -4.47 -0.11
N THR A 107 6.50 -3.30 0.24
CA THR A 107 7.00 -3.05 1.60
C THR A 107 5.86 -3.08 2.61
N ARG A 108 4.74 -2.43 2.30
CA ARG A 108 3.55 -2.38 3.17
C ARG A 108 2.88 -3.74 3.34
N LEU A 109 2.74 -4.50 2.26
CA LEU A 109 2.24 -5.87 2.32
C LEU A 109 3.16 -6.76 3.16
N ALA A 110 4.48 -6.64 3.02
CA ALA A 110 5.44 -7.40 3.82
C ALA A 110 5.43 -7.05 5.31
N SER A 111 5.09 -5.80 5.65
CA SER A 111 4.90 -5.37 7.03
C SER A 111 3.47 -5.58 7.55
N HIS A 112 2.58 -6.17 6.74
CA HIS A 112 1.15 -6.31 7.04
C HIS A 112 0.50 -4.96 7.41
N GLU A 113 0.86 -3.89 6.72
CA GLU A 113 0.20 -2.59 6.82
C GLU A 113 -1.00 -2.52 5.87
N GLY A 114 -2.03 -1.76 6.24
CA GLY A 114 -3.28 -1.66 5.49
C GLY A 114 -4.29 -2.77 5.78
N ASP A 115 -5.43 -2.35 6.30
CA ASP A 115 -6.55 -3.24 6.56
C ASP A 115 -7.44 -3.39 5.31
N ILE A 116 -7.62 -2.30 4.55
CA ILE A 116 -8.36 -2.27 3.30
C ILE A 116 -7.52 -1.65 2.18
N TYR A 117 -7.54 -2.25 1.00
CA TYR A 117 -6.92 -1.72 -0.21
C TYR A 117 -7.96 -1.51 -1.31
N MET A 118 -8.03 -0.31 -1.87
CA MET A 118 -8.76 -0.02 -3.12
C MET A 118 -7.80 -0.18 -4.29
N VAL A 119 -8.04 -1.19 -5.12
CA VAL A 119 -7.10 -1.65 -6.15
C VAL A 119 -7.79 -1.88 -7.50
N ASP A 120 -7.00 -1.95 -8.57
CA ASP A 120 -7.49 -2.33 -9.90
C ASP A 120 -7.71 -3.86 -10.01
N GLU A 121 -8.34 -4.29 -11.11
CA GLU A 121 -8.62 -5.71 -11.38
C GLU A 121 -7.35 -6.59 -11.35
N GLN A 122 -6.24 -6.10 -11.91
CA GLN A 122 -5.01 -6.87 -11.98
C GLN A 122 -4.42 -7.14 -10.58
N THR A 123 -4.38 -6.10 -9.74
CA THR A 123 -3.87 -6.21 -8.38
C THR A 123 -4.85 -7.00 -7.50
N PHE A 124 -6.16 -6.81 -7.68
CA PHE A 124 -7.18 -7.63 -7.02
C PHE A 124 -7.00 -9.12 -7.29
N ALA A 125 -6.90 -9.51 -8.57
CA ALA A 125 -6.69 -10.91 -8.95
C ALA A 125 -5.39 -11.48 -8.32
N SER A 126 -4.34 -10.66 -8.25
CA SER A 126 -3.08 -11.01 -7.60
C SER A 126 -3.24 -11.22 -6.09
N PHE A 127 -4.02 -10.38 -5.40
CA PHE A 127 -4.27 -10.52 -3.95
C PHE A 127 -5.04 -11.80 -3.65
N VAL A 128 -6.05 -12.14 -4.45
CA VAL A 128 -6.78 -13.39 -4.31
C VAL A 128 -5.88 -14.60 -4.57
N ALA A 129 -5.06 -14.56 -5.63
CA ALA A 129 -4.15 -15.66 -5.97
C ALA A 129 -3.08 -15.93 -4.90
N GLN A 130 -2.72 -14.90 -4.13
CA GLN A 130 -1.73 -14.94 -3.05
C GLN A 130 -2.35 -15.16 -1.66
N GLU A 131 -3.66 -15.44 -1.56
CA GLU A 131 -4.36 -15.63 -0.28
C GLU A 131 -4.30 -14.40 0.65
N LEU A 132 -4.12 -13.21 0.06
CA LEU A 132 -4.06 -11.94 0.78
C LEU A 132 -5.45 -11.31 0.98
N ALA A 133 -6.47 -11.76 0.25
CA ALA A 133 -7.83 -11.24 0.32
C ALA A 133 -8.71 -12.09 1.24
N THR A 134 -9.48 -11.43 2.12
CA THR A 134 -10.45 -12.09 3.00
C THR A 134 -11.73 -12.42 2.23
N PRO A 135 -12.25 -13.66 2.30
CA PRO A 135 -13.57 -13.99 1.76
C PRO A 135 -14.66 -13.28 2.57
N LEU A 136 -15.57 -12.60 1.88
CA LEU A 136 -16.62 -11.77 2.45
C LEU A 136 -17.97 -12.49 2.58
N ASP A 137 -18.06 -13.75 2.13
CA ASP A 137 -19.33 -14.49 2.04
C ASP A 137 -20.07 -14.56 3.37
N GLU A 138 -19.37 -14.83 4.48
CA GLU A 138 -19.98 -14.90 5.82
C GLU A 138 -20.58 -13.55 6.25
N TYR A 139 -19.93 -12.44 5.89
CA TYR A 139 -20.41 -11.09 6.20
C TYR A 139 -21.61 -10.69 5.34
N ILE A 140 -21.67 -11.18 4.10
CA ILE A 140 -22.82 -11.01 3.22
C ILE A 140 -24.01 -11.85 3.71
N GLU A 141 -23.77 -13.12 4.05
CA GLU A 141 -24.81 -14.05 4.52
C GLU A 141 -25.39 -13.64 5.87
N SER A 142 -24.56 -13.14 6.78
CA SER A 142 -25.00 -12.60 8.08
C SER A 142 -25.75 -11.28 7.96
N GLY A 143 -25.71 -10.63 6.79
CA GLY A 143 -26.25 -9.28 6.57
C GLY A 143 -25.40 -8.18 7.19
N ALA A 144 -24.18 -8.49 7.63
CA ALA A 144 -23.22 -7.51 8.13
C ALA A 144 -22.66 -6.63 7.01
N LEU A 145 -22.63 -7.09 5.75
CA LEU A 145 -22.23 -6.31 4.57
C LEU A 145 -23.42 -6.12 3.61
N ASP A 146 -23.85 -4.88 3.38
CA ASP A 146 -24.92 -4.59 2.41
C ASP A 146 -24.39 -4.49 0.97
N VAL A 147 -24.63 -5.56 0.21
CA VAL A 147 -24.31 -5.66 -1.22
C VAL A 147 -25.51 -5.39 -2.13
N THR A 148 -26.61 -4.85 -1.60
CA THR A 148 -27.84 -4.64 -2.37
C THR A 148 -27.59 -3.74 -3.58
N GLY A 149 -27.92 -4.25 -4.77
CA GLY A 149 -27.80 -3.53 -6.03
C GLY A 149 -26.40 -3.53 -6.66
N GLN A 150 -25.47 -4.34 -6.14
CA GLN A 150 -24.14 -4.52 -6.72
C GLN A 150 -24.03 -5.81 -7.52
N ASP A 151 -23.25 -5.77 -8.60
CA ASP A 151 -22.88 -6.96 -9.36
C ASP A 151 -21.68 -7.64 -8.71
N LEU A 152 -21.95 -8.76 -8.02
CA LEU A 152 -20.93 -9.54 -7.33
C LEU A 152 -20.21 -10.54 -8.24
N GLU A 153 -20.63 -10.72 -9.49
CA GLU A 153 -19.99 -11.67 -10.40
C GLU A 153 -18.53 -11.27 -10.66
N THR A 154 -18.30 -9.96 -10.82
CA THR A 154 -16.97 -9.37 -11.08
C THR A 154 -16.00 -9.54 -9.92
N VAL A 155 -16.47 -9.73 -8.69
CA VAL A 155 -15.65 -9.88 -7.47
C VAL A 155 -15.65 -11.31 -6.91
N THR A 156 -16.44 -12.19 -7.52
CA THR A 156 -16.45 -13.61 -7.17
C THR A 156 -15.27 -14.32 -7.83
N ARG A 157 -14.40 -14.95 -7.05
CA ARG A 157 -13.25 -15.72 -7.54
C ARG A 157 -13.25 -17.12 -6.93
N ALA A 158 -12.63 -18.06 -7.64
CA ALA A 158 -12.39 -19.38 -7.07
C ALA A 158 -11.33 -19.28 -5.97
N ALA A 159 -11.49 -20.03 -4.89
CA ALA A 159 -10.47 -20.05 -3.83
C ALA A 159 -9.17 -20.66 -4.36
N PRO A 160 -8.00 -20.10 -4.04
CA PRO A 160 -6.74 -20.80 -4.26
C PRO A 160 -6.70 -22.09 -3.40
N ALA A 161 -6.20 -23.16 -3.99
CA ALA A 161 -6.13 -24.51 -3.42
C ALA A 161 -4.69 -25.07 -3.41
N GLY A 162 -3.70 -24.20 -3.58
CA GLY A 162 -2.28 -24.53 -3.66
C GLY A 162 -1.64 -24.15 -5.00
N GLN A 163 -0.43 -24.66 -5.25
CA GLN A 163 0.33 -24.42 -6.47
C GLN A 163 0.68 -25.74 -7.17
N ASP A 164 0.74 -25.70 -8.51
CA ASP A 164 1.22 -26.82 -9.32
C ASP A 164 2.76 -26.92 -9.32
N GLU A 165 3.30 -27.94 -9.99
CA GLU A 165 4.76 -28.15 -10.10
C GLU A 165 5.50 -27.01 -10.83
N ASN A 166 4.77 -26.13 -11.53
CA ASN A 166 5.30 -24.98 -12.26
C ASN A 166 5.12 -23.65 -11.48
N GLY A 167 4.55 -23.69 -10.28
CA GLY A 167 4.29 -22.51 -9.45
C GLY A 167 3.01 -21.74 -9.83
N ASN A 168 2.14 -22.30 -10.67
CA ASN A 168 0.84 -21.68 -10.98
C ASN A 168 -0.17 -22.00 -9.89
N THR A 169 -1.01 -21.02 -9.53
CA THR A 169 -2.10 -21.22 -8.56
C THR A 169 -3.13 -22.21 -9.10
N ILE A 170 -3.39 -23.26 -8.33
CA ILE A 170 -4.49 -24.20 -8.55
C ILE A 170 -5.70 -23.63 -7.82
N TYR A 171 -6.85 -23.59 -8.49
CA TYR A 171 -8.09 -23.09 -7.90
C TYR A 171 -9.01 -24.25 -7.47
N SER A 172 -9.68 -24.05 -6.34
CA SER A 172 -10.80 -24.84 -5.84
C SER A 172 -12.02 -24.68 -6.76
N ASN A 173 -12.98 -25.60 -6.62
CA ASN A 173 -14.31 -25.42 -7.20
C ASN A 173 -15.20 -24.47 -6.36
N GLU A 174 -14.77 -24.15 -5.14
CA GLU A 174 -15.45 -23.22 -4.24
C GLU A 174 -15.17 -21.78 -4.68
N ARG A 175 -16.24 -21.00 -4.82
CA ARG A 175 -16.19 -19.61 -5.26
C ARG A 175 -16.66 -18.72 -4.12
N HIS A 176 -15.90 -17.67 -3.89
CA HIS A 176 -16.07 -16.74 -2.79
C HIS A 176 -16.06 -15.30 -3.32
N VAL A 177 -16.79 -14.42 -2.65
CA VAL A 177 -16.72 -12.98 -2.89
C VAL A 177 -15.54 -12.43 -2.09
N TYR A 178 -14.56 -11.80 -2.76
CA TYR A 178 -13.33 -11.32 -2.10
C TYR A 178 -13.22 -9.80 -2.00
N ALA A 179 -14.12 -9.06 -2.65
CA ALA A 179 -14.04 -7.61 -2.72
C ALA A 179 -15.41 -6.96 -2.88
N LEU A 180 -15.46 -5.66 -2.57
CA LEU A 180 -16.59 -4.79 -2.88
C LEU A 180 -16.27 -3.97 -4.14
N PRO A 181 -17.08 -4.03 -5.21
CA PRO A 181 -16.86 -3.18 -6.39
C PRO A 181 -17.06 -1.71 -6.03
N ALA A 182 -16.08 -0.86 -6.37
CA ALA A 182 -16.14 0.57 -6.12
C ALA A 182 -16.88 1.33 -7.21
N GLU A 183 -17.00 0.77 -8.42
CA GLU A 183 -17.65 1.39 -9.58
C GLU A 183 -19.06 1.97 -9.32
N PRO A 184 -20.00 1.28 -8.64
CA PRO A 184 -21.33 1.83 -8.34
C PRO A 184 -21.32 2.98 -7.32
N LEU A 185 -20.17 3.26 -6.67
CA LEU A 185 -20.02 4.29 -5.65
C LEU A 185 -19.70 5.66 -6.26
N TYR A 186 -20.57 6.14 -7.15
CA TYR A 186 -20.36 7.38 -7.93
C TYR A 186 -20.16 8.63 -7.08
N GLY A 187 -20.52 8.60 -5.79
CA GLY A 187 -20.23 9.68 -4.85
C GLY A 187 -18.73 10.03 -4.77
N PHE A 188 -17.83 9.05 -4.93
CA PHE A 188 -16.38 9.31 -4.97
C PHE A 188 -15.97 10.23 -6.12
N ILE A 189 -16.57 10.06 -7.30
CA ILE A 189 -16.29 10.93 -8.45
C ILE A 189 -17.05 12.26 -8.33
N ASN A 190 -18.31 12.24 -7.86
CA ASN A 190 -19.12 13.45 -7.72
C ASN A 190 -18.52 14.46 -6.74
N GLU A 191 -17.92 13.97 -5.65
CA GLU A 191 -17.21 14.77 -4.66
C GLU A 191 -15.73 14.99 -5.06
N ASN A 192 -15.32 14.50 -6.22
CA ASN A 192 -13.96 14.62 -6.77
C ASN A 192 -12.89 14.11 -5.79
N ILE A 193 -13.17 12.99 -5.12
CA ILE A 193 -12.28 12.38 -4.13
C ILE A 193 -11.23 11.53 -4.84
N ILE A 194 -11.70 10.54 -5.61
CA ILE A 194 -10.86 9.56 -6.30
C ILE A 194 -11.63 8.96 -7.48
N SER A 195 -10.90 8.58 -8.53
CA SER A 195 -11.47 7.76 -9.60
C SER A 195 -11.75 6.34 -9.09
N ASN A 196 -13.00 5.87 -9.23
CA ASN A 196 -13.47 4.57 -8.76
C ASN A 196 -13.76 3.56 -9.90
N SER A 197 -13.55 3.94 -11.15
CA SER A 197 -13.86 3.10 -12.31
C SER A 197 -12.95 1.87 -12.36
N GLY A 198 -13.53 0.66 -12.38
CA GLY A 198 -12.77 -0.60 -12.42
C GLY A 198 -11.96 -0.88 -11.16
N MET A 199 -12.31 -0.25 -10.03
CA MET A 199 -11.63 -0.40 -8.76
C MET A 199 -12.43 -1.28 -7.80
N TYR A 200 -11.73 -1.96 -6.90
CA TYR A 200 -12.27 -2.93 -5.95
C TYR A 200 -11.70 -2.69 -4.56
N PHE A 201 -12.54 -2.67 -3.54
CA PHE A 201 -12.10 -2.66 -2.15
C PHE A 201 -11.88 -4.10 -1.67
N VAL A 202 -10.65 -4.39 -1.27
CA VAL A 202 -10.22 -5.70 -0.77
C VAL A 202 -9.88 -5.56 0.71
N VAL A 203 -10.47 -6.40 1.55
CA VAL A 203 -10.10 -6.53 2.96
C VAL A 203 -8.96 -7.54 3.06
N MET A 204 -7.90 -7.20 3.77
CA MET A 204 -6.70 -8.04 3.83
C MET A 204 -6.84 -9.17 4.84
N SER A 205 -6.36 -10.36 4.51
CA SER A 205 -6.48 -11.59 5.33
C SER A 205 -5.71 -11.53 6.65
N TYR A 206 -4.72 -10.66 6.75
CA TYR A 206 -3.90 -10.46 7.95
C TYR A 206 -4.47 -9.41 8.92
N THR A 207 -5.59 -8.76 8.60
CA THR A 207 -6.22 -7.79 9.53
C THR A 207 -6.92 -8.54 10.67
N ASP A 208 -6.71 -8.07 11.90
CA ASP A 208 -7.41 -8.51 13.10
C ASP A 208 -8.73 -7.75 13.33
N LYS A 209 -9.04 -6.78 12.45
CA LYS A 209 -10.14 -5.82 12.59
C LYS A 209 -11.17 -5.94 11.47
N VAL A 210 -11.44 -7.16 11.03
CA VAL A 210 -12.33 -7.42 9.87
C VAL A 210 -13.71 -6.79 10.09
N ASP A 211 -14.31 -6.92 11.27
CA ASP A 211 -15.63 -6.36 11.57
C ASP A 211 -15.69 -4.83 11.35
N LYS A 212 -14.64 -4.11 11.75
CA LYS A 212 -14.53 -2.66 11.52
C LYS A 212 -14.28 -2.31 10.06
N CYS A 213 -13.58 -3.17 9.32
CA CYS A 213 -13.44 -3.01 7.88
C CYS A 213 -14.78 -3.16 7.17
N ILE A 214 -15.58 -4.15 7.55
CA ILE A 214 -16.93 -4.37 7.01
C ILE A 214 -17.86 -3.19 7.33
N GLU A 215 -17.81 -2.69 8.57
CA GLU A 215 -18.54 -1.48 8.97
C GLU A 215 -18.18 -0.28 8.09
N LEU A 216 -16.89 -0.07 7.80
CA LEU A 216 -16.43 0.99 6.90
C LEU A 216 -16.90 0.80 5.45
N LEU A 217 -16.87 -0.44 4.93
CA LEU A 217 -17.36 -0.74 3.59
C LEU A 217 -18.88 -0.49 3.45
N ASN A 218 -19.66 -0.73 4.51
CA ASN A 218 -21.07 -0.35 4.54
C ASN A 218 -21.24 1.16 4.50
N VAL A 219 -20.48 1.91 5.32
CA VAL A 219 -20.56 3.37 5.32
C VAL A 219 -20.21 3.93 3.93
N PHE A 220 -19.19 3.39 3.25
CA PHE A 220 -18.90 3.75 1.86
C PHE A 220 -20.05 3.41 0.92
N SER A 221 -20.64 2.23 1.08
CA SER A 221 -21.77 1.79 0.26
C SER A 221 -23.01 2.64 0.48
N GLU A 222 -23.32 3.06 1.71
CA GLU A 222 -24.48 3.89 2.01
C GLU A 222 -24.28 5.35 1.58
N ARG A 223 -23.10 5.90 1.85
CA ARG A 223 -22.80 7.30 1.55
C ARG A 223 -22.62 7.56 0.06
N PHE A 224 -21.86 6.70 -0.62
CA PHE A 224 -21.41 6.98 -1.98
C PHE A 224 -22.21 6.27 -3.07
N ARG A 225 -23.19 5.42 -2.69
CA ARG A 225 -24.20 4.90 -3.62
C ARG A 225 -25.08 6.06 -4.07
N ALA A 226 -24.71 6.62 -5.21
CA ALA A 226 -25.44 7.66 -5.90
C ALA A 226 -25.88 7.14 -7.27
N ASP A 227 -26.87 7.80 -7.86
CA ASP A 227 -27.20 7.56 -9.25
C ASP A 227 -25.99 7.93 -10.13
N LYS A 228 -25.83 7.17 -11.22
CA LYS A 228 -24.78 7.43 -12.20
C LYS A 228 -24.90 8.87 -12.71
N PRO A 229 -23.84 9.68 -12.68
CA PRO A 229 -23.92 11.08 -13.08
C PRO A 229 -24.24 11.22 -14.57
N ASP A 230 -25.12 12.16 -14.94
CA ASP A 230 -25.54 12.38 -16.33
C ASP A 230 -24.36 12.59 -17.29
N TRP A 231 -23.34 13.34 -16.86
CA TRP A 231 -22.15 13.61 -17.67
C TRP A 231 -21.33 12.34 -17.97
N LEU A 232 -21.35 11.34 -17.08
CA LEU A 232 -20.65 10.07 -17.26
C LEU A 232 -21.42 9.18 -18.23
N ILE A 233 -22.76 9.22 -18.17
CA ILE A 233 -23.64 8.53 -19.14
C ILE A 233 -23.38 9.10 -20.54
N GLU A 234 -23.40 10.43 -20.69
CA GLU A 234 -23.14 11.09 -21.97
C GLU A 234 -21.74 10.77 -22.52
N GLN A 235 -20.73 10.73 -21.65
CA GLN A 235 -19.36 10.39 -22.04
C GLN A 235 -19.26 8.95 -22.55
N GLU A 236 -19.87 7.99 -21.85
CA GLU A 236 -19.90 6.59 -22.29
C GLU A 236 -20.69 6.40 -23.59
N GLU A 237 -21.78 7.13 -23.77
CA GLU A 237 -22.54 7.12 -25.02
C GLU A 237 -21.71 7.68 -26.18
N GLN A 238 -20.98 8.77 -25.96
CA GLN A 238 -20.05 9.32 -26.95
C GLN A 238 -18.95 8.33 -27.30
N GLN A 239 -18.33 7.71 -26.29
CA GLN A 239 -17.28 6.73 -26.50
C GLN A 239 -17.82 5.48 -27.22
N ARG A 240 -19.02 5.01 -26.88
CA ARG A 240 -19.69 3.91 -27.58
C ARG A 240 -19.99 4.26 -29.03
N GLN A 241 -20.45 5.49 -29.30
CA GLN A 241 -20.69 5.96 -30.66
C GLN A 241 -19.39 6.11 -31.45
N GLU A 242 -18.31 6.59 -30.82
CA GLU A 242 -16.99 6.67 -31.45
C GLU A 242 -16.47 5.28 -31.81
N ILE A 243 -16.55 4.32 -30.88
CA ILE A 243 -16.18 2.92 -31.13
C ILE A 243 -17.05 2.31 -32.25
N ALA A 244 -18.36 2.56 -32.24
CA ALA A 244 -19.27 2.07 -33.29
C ALA A 244 -19.01 2.70 -34.67
N ASN A 245 -18.43 3.90 -34.69
CA ASN A 245 -18.04 4.62 -35.91
C ASN A 245 -16.60 4.34 -36.35
N LEU A 246 -15.84 3.50 -35.62
CA LEU A 246 -14.53 3.06 -36.06
C LEU A 246 -14.67 2.24 -37.36
N PRO A 247 -13.82 2.49 -38.38
CA PRO A 247 -13.81 1.67 -39.58
C PRO A 247 -13.56 0.21 -39.22
N SER A 248 -14.22 -0.72 -39.92
CA SER A 248 -14.24 -2.17 -39.65
C SER A 248 -12.85 -2.86 -39.61
N GLU A 249 -11.78 -2.16 -39.97
CA GLU A 249 -10.39 -2.61 -39.91
C GLU A 249 -9.67 -2.28 -38.58
N LEU A 250 -10.30 -1.54 -37.66
CA LEU A 250 -9.79 -1.20 -36.34
C LEU A 250 -10.59 -1.82 -35.18
N THR A 251 -11.55 -2.68 -35.48
CA THR A 251 -12.34 -3.39 -34.46
C THR A 251 -11.50 -4.50 -33.79
N VAL A 252 -11.83 -4.85 -32.55
CA VAL A 252 -11.14 -5.92 -31.80
C VAL A 252 -11.12 -7.24 -32.58
N ASP A 253 -12.17 -7.51 -33.36
CA ASP A 253 -12.27 -8.68 -34.26
C ASP A 253 -11.29 -8.64 -35.44
N SER A 254 -11.04 -7.45 -36.02
CA SER A 254 -10.09 -7.30 -37.15
C SER A 254 -8.63 -7.27 -36.69
N LEU A 255 -8.37 -6.80 -35.48
CA LEU A 255 -7.06 -6.88 -34.82
C LEU A 255 -6.73 -8.31 -34.37
N ASN A 256 -7.70 -9.03 -33.81
CA ASN A 256 -7.55 -10.47 -33.51
C ASN A 256 -7.45 -11.34 -34.77
N ALA A 257 -8.09 -10.96 -35.88
CA ALA A 257 -7.92 -11.64 -37.17
C ALA A 257 -6.56 -11.38 -37.84
N GLN A 258 -5.85 -10.31 -37.45
CA GLN A 258 -4.49 -10.01 -37.90
C GLN A 258 -3.41 -10.65 -37.00
N ALA A 259 -3.77 -11.12 -35.80
CA ALA A 259 -2.93 -12.02 -35.03
C ALA A 259 -2.86 -13.37 -35.76
N THR A 260 -1.75 -13.58 -36.48
CA THR A 260 -1.48 -14.81 -37.23
C THR A 260 -1.60 -16.03 -36.30
N PRO A 261 -2.41 -17.05 -36.59
CA PRO A 261 -2.31 -18.30 -35.87
C PRO A 261 -0.93 -18.90 -36.16
N ALA A 262 -0.19 -19.22 -35.09
CA ALA A 262 1.06 -19.98 -35.18
C ALA A 262 0.84 -21.20 -36.08
N PRO A 263 1.78 -21.52 -37.00
CA PRO A 263 1.54 -22.58 -37.97
C PRO A 263 1.41 -23.92 -37.24
N GLU A 264 0.25 -24.57 -37.39
CA GLU A 264 0.01 -25.94 -37.00
C GLU A 264 1.04 -26.85 -37.68
N ALA A 265 1.85 -27.53 -36.86
CA ALA A 265 2.68 -28.63 -37.31
C ALA A 265 1.76 -29.79 -37.72
N THR A 266 1.59 -29.97 -39.02
CA THR A 266 0.98 -31.18 -39.58
C THR A 266 1.98 -32.33 -39.49
N ALA A 267 1.59 -33.36 -38.76
CA ALA A 267 2.24 -34.66 -38.79
C ALA A 267 1.68 -35.48 -39.95
N ASP A 268 2.52 -35.90 -40.92
CA ASP A 268 2.46 -37.28 -41.41
C ASP A 268 3.77 -37.74 -42.09
N ALA A 269 3.94 -39.05 -42.06
CA ALA A 269 5.11 -39.92 -42.19
C ALA A 269 5.98 -39.85 -43.46
N ALA A 270 7.28 -40.13 -43.33
CA ALA A 270 7.86 -41.44 -43.67
C ALA A 270 9.41 -41.44 -43.71
N GLN A 271 9.99 -42.23 -42.80
CA GLN A 271 11.16 -43.13 -42.92
C GLN A 271 12.42 -42.75 -43.74
N SER A 272 13.53 -43.14 -43.10
CA SER A 272 14.78 -43.70 -43.66
C SER A 272 16.01 -42.79 -43.80
N GLN A 273 16.97 -43.09 -42.90
CA GLN A 273 18.43 -43.21 -43.08
C GLN A 273 19.27 -42.32 -42.16
N ALA A 274 19.80 -42.95 -41.11
CA ALA A 274 21.16 -42.69 -40.64
C ALA A 274 22.13 -43.33 -41.66
N PRO A 275 23.42 -42.92 -41.81
CA PRO A 275 24.31 -42.67 -40.67
C PRO A 275 25.49 -41.67 -40.87
N GLN A 276 26.32 -41.57 -39.81
CA GLN A 276 27.76 -41.19 -39.77
C GLN A 276 28.10 -39.68 -39.71
N SER A 277 28.68 -39.17 -38.61
CA SER A 277 30.04 -39.37 -38.03
C SER A 277 31.12 -38.49 -38.69
N ALA A 278 31.61 -37.49 -37.95
CA ALA A 278 33.01 -37.03 -37.81
C ALA A 278 32.96 -35.63 -37.16
N ALA A 279 33.35 -35.44 -35.90
CA ALA A 279 34.74 -35.37 -35.42
C ALA A 279 35.55 -34.23 -36.08
N ASP A 280 35.96 -33.30 -35.21
CA ASP A 280 37.24 -32.59 -35.21
C ASP A 280 37.37 -31.35 -36.11
N GLN A 281 37.40 -30.16 -35.50
CA GLN A 281 38.65 -29.38 -35.42
C GLN A 281 38.52 -28.09 -34.57
N SER A 282 39.57 -27.92 -33.78
CA SER A 282 40.01 -26.78 -32.98
C SER A 282 40.47 -25.57 -33.81
N GLU A 283 40.35 -24.36 -33.24
CA GLU A 283 41.36 -23.27 -33.19
C GLU A 283 40.65 -22.03 -32.57
N ALA A 284 40.93 -21.59 -31.35
CA ALA A 284 42.13 -20.90 -30.85
C ALA A 284 42.49 -19.63 -31.64
N ALA A 285 42.13 -18.46 -31.11
CA ALA A 285 42.93 -17.23 -31.23
C ALA A 285 42.54 -16.21 -30.14
N GLN A 286 43.43 -16.07 -29.17
CA GLN A 286 43.59 -14.88 -28.33
C GLN A 286 44.28 -13.77 -29.13
N SER A 287 43.91 -12.51 -28.85
CA SER A 287 44.82 -11.35 -28.75
C SER A 287 44.03 -10.25 -28.03
N ASP A 288 44.37 -9.89 -26.78
CA ASP A 288 45.32 -8.80 -26.42
C ASP A 288 45.02 -7.50 -27.18
N GLY A 289 44.81 -6.33 -26.58
CA GLY A 289 45.14 -5.83 -25.26
C GLY A 289 45.45 -4.32 -25.39
N THR A 290 45.48 -3.59 -24.27
CA THR A 290 45.88 -2.17 -24.07
C THR A 290 44.70 -1.19 -24.06
N SER A 291 44.16 -0.72 -22.92
CA SER A 291 44.71 -0.01 -21.74
C SER A 291 45.07 1.46 -21.98
N THR A 292 44.34 2.34 -21.28
CA THR A 292 44.75 3.59 -20.60
C THR A 292 43.45 4.13 -19.95
N ASP A 293 43.17 4.02 -18.65
CA ASP A 293 43.85 4.39 -17.40
C ASP A 293 43.71 5.87 -17.01
N ALA A 294 43.51 6.08 -15.70
CA ALA A 294 43.48 7.31 -14.89
C ALA A 294 42.22 8.22 -14.98
N ALA A 295 41.61 8.73 -13.89
CA ALA A 295 41.88 8.71 -12.44
C ALA A 295 40.57 9.15 -11.71
N ALA A 296 40.21 8.53 -10.57
CA ALA A 296 40.31 9.04 -9.18
C ALA A 296 39.60 10.39 -8.95
N GLU A 297 38.64 10.55 -8.04
CA GLU A 297 38.71 10.53 -6.56
C GLU A 297 37.26 10.59 -6.02
N SER A 298 36.87 10.31 -4.77
CA SER A 298 37.42 9.69 -3.56
C SER A 298 36.33 9.84 -2.47
N SER A 299 36.09 8.78 -1.69
CA SER A 299 35.72 8.79 -0.25
C SER A 299 34.32 9.29 0.19
N ALA A 300 33.63 8.73 1.19
CA ALA A 300 33.91 7.64 2.12
C ALA A 300 32.59 7.15 2.76
N ALA A 301 32.45 5.83 2.89
CA ALA A 301 31.53 5.18 3.82
C ALA A 301 32.10 5.29 5.25
N THR A 302 31.23 5.44 6.25
CA THR A 302 31.61 5.32 7.68
C THR A 302 30.66 4.35 8.37
N GLN A 303 31.18 3.18 8.71
CA GLN A 303 30.64 2.26 9.73
C GLN A 303 30.86 2.84 11.14
N PRO A 304 30.03 2.47 12.14
CA PRO A 304 30.17 2.94 13.52
C PRO A 304 31.26 2.15 14.28
N PRO A 305 31.86 2.73 15.33
CA PRO A 305 32.88 2.05 16.12
C PRO A 305 32.28 1.13 17.19
N ASP A 306 32.94 -0.01 17.31
CA ASP A 306 32.92 -0.98 18.39
C ASP A 306 33.46 -0.36 19.69
N ALA A 307 32.84 -0.67 20.83
CA ALA A 307 33.36 -0.36 22.16
C ALA A 307 33.00 -1.49 23.13
N THR A 308 33.98 -2.36 23.33
CA THR A 308 34.07 -3.37 24.38
C THR A 308 34.19 -2.75 25.80
N GLU A 309 33.52 -3.44 26.74
CA GLU A 309 33.98 -3.75 28.11
C GLU A 309 33.74 -2.74 29.26
N THR A 310 32.70 -3.01 30.06
CA THR A 310 32.86 -3.13 31.53
C THR A 310 31.86 -4.16 32.07
N ALA A 311 32.40 -5.30 32.49
CA ALA A 311 31.69 -6.31 33.27
C ALA A 311 31.74 -5.94 34.77
N VAL A 312 30.59 -5.96 35.45
CA VAL A 312 30.53 -6.20 36.90
C VAL A 312 29.35 -7.13 37.17
N ASP A 313 29.71 -8.36 37.51
CA ASP A 313 28.87 -9.43 38.06
C ASP A 313 28.51 -9.11 39.53
N ALA A 314 27.27 -9.38 39.94
CA ALA A 314 26.92 -10.02 41.21
C ALA A 314 25.39 -10.02 41.43
N THR A 315 24.78 -11.18 41.17
CA THR A 315 23.56 -11.62 41.86
C THR A 315 23.93 -11.97 43.32
N PRO A 316 23.02 -11.78 44.30
CA PRO A 316 22.35 -12.97 44.82
C PRO A 316 20.86 -12.75 45.15
N ALA A 317 20.03 -13.73 44.79
CA ALA A 317 18.80 -14.02 45.52
C ALA A 317 19.16 -14.49 46.95
N PRO A 318 18.25 -14.37 47.95
CA PRO A 318 17.41 -15.54 48.19
C PRO A 318 16.00 -15.26 48.72
N ASP A 319 15.24 -16.35 48.65
CA ASP A 319 14.21 -16.84 49.56
C ASP A 319 12.74 -16.38 49.46
N ALA A 320 11.95 -17.41 49.16
CA ALA A 320 10.54 -17.56 49.40
C ALA A 320 10.23 -17.69 50.90
N SER A 321 9.18 -17.01 51.36
CA SER A 321 8.32 -17.35 52.51
C SER A 321 7.07 -16.48 52.38
N THR A 322 5.95 -17.01 51.90
CA THR A 322 4.81 -17.47 52.72
C THR A 322 4.25 -16.39 53.66
N GLU A 323 3.13 -15.76 53.27
CA GLU A 323 2.02 -15.34 54.16
C GLU A 323 0.93 -14.71 53.25
N GLN A 324 -0.20 -15.35 53.00
CA GLN A 324 -1.36 -15.59 53.88
C GLN A 324 -2.52 -14.68 53.48
N THR A 325 -3.45 -15.33 52.78
CA THR A 325 -4.86 -14.97 52.59
C THR A 325 -5.51 -14.36 53.84
N ALA A 326 -6.23 -13.26 53.65
CA ALA A 326 -7.29 -12.82 54.56
C ALA A 326 -8.45 -12.17 53.77
N GLN A 327 -9.36 -13.02 53.36
CA GLN A 327 -10.76 -12.71 53.07
C GLN A 327 -11.50 -12.75 54.43
N PRO A 328 -12.40 -11.80 54.76
CA PRO A 328 -13.37 -12.01 55.81
C PRO A 328 -14.74 -12.34 55.19
N ASP A 329 -15.28 -13.46 55.64
CA ASP A 329 -16.66 -13.89 55.41
C ASP A 329 -17.65 -13.07 56.25
N ALA A 330 -18.80 -12.81 55.62
CA ALA A 330 -20.16 -12.77 56.15
C ALA A 330 -20.53 -11.85 57.35
N ALA A 331 -21.37 -10.85 57.03
CA ALA A 331 -22.72 -10.71 57.59
C ALA A 331 -23.60 -9.86 56.66
#